data_AF-A0A523D2R5-F1
#
_entry.id   AF-A0A523D2R5-F1
#
_cell.length_a   1.000
_cell.length_b   1.000
_cell.length_c   1.000
_cell.angle_alpha   90.00
_cell.angle_beta   90.00
_cell.angle_gamma   90.00
#
_symmetry.space_group_name_H-M   'P 1'
#
loop_
_entity.id
_entity.type
_entity.pdbx_description
1 polymer ?
#
loop_
_entity_poly.entity_id
_entity_poly.type
_entity_poly.pdbx_seq_one_letter_code
_entity_poly.pdbx_strand_id
1 'polypeptide(L)'
;MTTTVTETTKTQPPKALRTAKGKKPQYFSDPAIDKLLSIVISLAGELSVTRDRLDAVERLLEQHQVFGVADVDQFHPSAEVEEIRAEKRSRFIQRMMRVVEAELEEITGEDMPQSREEILKSLT
;
A
#
# COMPACT_ATOMS: atom_id res chain seq x y z
N MET A 1 51.28 7.81 34.24
CA MET A 1 49.87 7.38 34.35
C MET A 1 49.02 8.63 34.34
N THR A 2 48.38 8.93 33.21
CA THR A 2 47.52 10.11 33.07
C THR A 2 46.19 9.63 32.52
N THR A 3 45.17 9.60 33.38
CA THR A 3 43.83 9.13 33.06
C THR A 3 43.10 10.22 32.29
N THR A 4 42.82 9.98 31.01
CA THR A 4 41.91 10.81 30.22
C THR A 4 40.48 10.44 30.58
N VAL A 5 39.73 11.42 31.08
CA VAL A 5 38.30 11.30 31.36
C VAL A 5 37.55 11.30 30.03
N THR A 6 36.83 10.21 29.77
CA THR A 6 35.90 10.04 28.65
C THR A 6 34.69 10.96 28.82
N GLU A 7 34.58 11.97 27.98
CA GLU A 7 33.43 12.86 27.94
C GLU A 7 32.29 12.17 27.16
N THR A 8 31.21 11.86 27.85
CA THR A 8 30.01 11.23 27.30
C THR A 8 29.25 12.22 26.42
N THR A 9 29.34 12.05 25.10
CA THR A 9 28.59 12.86 24.14
C THR A 9 27.10 12.52 24.23
N LYS A 10 26.33 13.44 24.81
CA LYS A 10 24.87 13.37 24.95
C LYS A 10 24.21 13.55 23.57
N THR A 11 23.71 12.45 22.98
CA THR A 11 23.00 12.46 21.70
C THR A 11 21.67 13.22 21.83
N GLN A 12 21.61 14.40 21.23
CA GLN A 12 20.43 15.25 21.20
C GLN A 12 19.41 14.67 20.20
N PRO A 13 18.11 14.58 20.54
CA PRO A 13 17.11 13.99 19.64
C PRO A 13 16.99 14.83 18.34
N PRO A 14 16.76 14.17 17.19
CA PRO A 14 16.74 14.85 15.90
C PRO A 14 15.66 15.94 15.88
N LYS A 15 16.07 17.15 15.51
CA LYS A 15 15.21 18.33 15.43
C LYS A 15 14.11 18.09 14.39
N ALA A 16 12.86 18.07 14.84
CA ALA A 16 11.70 17.86 13.96
C ALA A 16 11.75 18.82 12.77
N LEU A 17 11.61 18.27 11.56
CA LEU A 17 11.53 19.02 10.32
C LEU A 17 10.39 20.04 10.41
N ARG A 18 10.66 21.29 10.00
CA ARG A 18 9.66 22.38 10.05
C ARG A 18 8.45 21.97 9.21
N THR A 19 7.33 21.67 9.86
CA THR A 19 6.05 21.51 9.19
C THR A 19 5.62 22.85 8.62
N ALA A 20 5.36 22.90 7.30
CA ALA A 20 4.87 24.10 6.65
C ALA A 20 3.54 24.51 7.27
N LYS A 21 3.45 25.73 7.81
CA LYS A 21 2.24 26.29 8.46
C LYS A 21 1.20 26.82 7.45
N GLY A 22 1.35 26.50 6.16
CA GLY A 22 0.44 26.95 5.10
C GLY A 22 -0.81 26.07 5.02
N LYS A 23 -1.96 26.68 4.65
CA LYS A 23 -3.15 25.92 4.24
C LYS A 23 -2.75 25.04 3.06
N LYS A 24 -3.05 23.73 3.11
CA LYS A 24 -2.75 22.82 2.00
C LYS A 24 -3.37 23.38 0.72
N PRO A 25 -2.61 23.47 -0.39
CA PRO A 25 -3.18 23.92 -1.65
C PRO A 25 -4.32 22.99 -2.07
N GLN A 26 -5.46 23.58 -2.40
CA GLN A 26 -6.61 22.89 -2.97
C GLN A 26 -6.52 23.10 -4.49
N TYR A 27 -6.38 22.02 -5.26
CA TYR A 27 -6.23 22.11 -6.70
C TYR A 27 -7.55 21.89 -7.43
N PHE A 28 -8.46 21.10 -6.85
CA PHE A 28 -9.75 20.77 -7.45
C PHE A 28 -10.93 21.33 -6.65
N SER A 29 -12.08 21.44 -7.31
CA SER A 29 -13.32 21.91 -6.67
C SER A 29 -13.77 21.01 -5.53
N ASP A 30 -13.60 19.70 -5.68
CA ASP A 30 -13.91 18.70 -4.66
C ASP A 30 -12.63 18.32 -3.86
N PRO A 31 -12.59 18.61 -2.54
CA PRO A 31 -11.48 18.23 -1.67
C PRO A 31 -11.19 16.72 -1.62
N ALA A 32 -12.16 15.85 -1.96
CA ALA A 32 -11.95 14.41 -2.05
C ALA A 32 -10.96 14.04 -3.17
N ILE A 33 -10.96 14.79 -4.29
CA ILE A 33 -10.06 14.57 -5.41
C ILE A 33 -8.61 14.92 -5.03
N ASP A 34 -8.40 16.03 -4.31
CA ASP A 34 -7.08 16.41 -3.82
C ASP A 34 -6.49 15.36 -2.84
N LYS A 35 -7.34 14.77 -2.00
CA LYS A 35 -6.95 13.66 -1.12
C LYS A 35 -6.57 12.42 -1.93
N LEU A 36 -7.39 12.03 -2.91
CA LEU A 36 -7.09 10.90 -3.79
C LEU A 36 -5.77 11.11 -4.54
N LEU A 37 -5.56 12.30 -5.11
CA LEU A 37 -4.32 12.65 -5.79
C LEU A 37 -3.10 12.54 -4.84
N SER A 38 -3.23 13.02 -3.60
CA SER A 38 -2.17 12.92 -2.59
C SER A 38 -1.81 11.45 -2.27
N ILE A 39 -2.81 10.58 -2.21
CA ILE A 39 -2.63 9.14 -2.01
C ILE A 39 -1.91 8.53 -3.22
N VAL A 40 -2.38 8.81 -4.44
CA VAL A 40 -1.80 8.29 -5.69
C VAL A 40 -0.34 8.72 -5.85
N ILE A 41 -0.01 9.98 -5.57
CA ILE A 41 1.39 10.46 -5.65
C ILE A 41 2.27 9.74 -4.63
N SER A 42 1.79 9.57 -3.38
CA SER A 42 2.51 8.83 -2.35
C SER A 42 2.77 7.37 -2.79
N LEU A 43 1.74 6.69 -3.31
CA LEU A 43 1.86 5.32 -3.81
C LEU A 43 2.82 5.22 -5.02
N ALA A 44 2.79 6.20 -5.93
CA ALA A 44 3.71 6.25 -7.06
C ALA A 44 5.17 6.38 -6.59
N GLY A 45 5.41 7.19 -5.54
CA GLY A 45 6.73 7.32 -4.92
C GLY A 45 7.21 6.00 -4.31
N GLU A 46 6.36 5.32 -3.54
CA GLU A 46 6.68 4.00 -2.96
C GLU A 46 6.93 2.94 -4.04
N LEU A 47 6.12 2.94 -5.11
CA LEU A 47 6.31 2.04 -6.25
C LEU A 47 7.63 2.31 -6.98
N SER A 48 8.04 3.57 -7.13
CA SER A 48 9.33 3.93 -7.73
C SER A 48 10.48 3.36 -6.92
N VAL A 49 10.50 3.59 -5.60
CA VAL A 49 11.54 3.05 -4.72
C VAL A 49 11.55 1.51 -4.72
N THR A 50 10.37 0.88 -4.80
CA THR A 50 10.25 -0.58 -4.88
C THR A 50 10.86 -1.12 -6.18
N ARG A 51 10.64 -0.43 -7.31
CA ARG A 51 11.23 -0.78 -8.61
C ARG A 51 12.74 -0.61 -8.60
N ASP A 52 13.26 0.49 -8.05
CA ASP A 52 14.70 0.72 -7.93
C ASP A 52 15.36 -0.37 -7.06
N ARG A 53 14.69 -0.78 -5.98
CA ARG A 53 15.17 -1.86 -5.13
C ARG A 53 15.14 -3.21 -5.85
N LEU A 54 14.17 -3.46 -6.72
CA LEU A 54 14.12 -4.68 -7.52
C LEU A 54 15.26 -4.72 -8.56
N ASP A 55 15.49 -3.62 -9.30
CA ASP A 55 16.64 -3.49 -10.22
C ASP A 55 17.97 -3.74 -9.50
N ALA A 56 18.14 -3.18 -8.29
CA ALA A 56 19.34 -3.44 -7.48
C ALA A 56 19.51 -4.93 -7.13
N VAL A 57 18.42 -5.62 -6.79
CA VAL A 57 18.46 -7.07 -6.51
C VAL A 57 18.85 -7.86 -7.76
N GLU A 58 18.26 -7.54 -8.91
CA GLU A 58 18.55 -8.22 -10.18
C GLU A 58 20.03 -8.03 -10.59
N ARG A 59 20.55 -6.80 -10.51
CA ARG A 59 21.97 -6.51 -10.80
C ARG A 59 22.92 -7.20 -9.85
N LEU A 60 22.59 -7.27 -8.55
CA LEU A 60 23.40 -7.98 -7.56
C LEU A 60 23.43 -9.48 -7.86
N LEU A 61 22.30 -10.08 -8.23
CA LEU A 61 22.23 -11.50 -8.58
C LEU A 61 23.03 -11.81 -9.85
N GLU A 62 23.02 -10.92 -10.84
CA GLU A 62 23.86 -11.03 -12.04
C GLU A 62 25.36 -10.88 -11.70
N GLN A 63 25.73 -9.89 -10.88
CA GLN A 63 27.10 -9.72 -10.40
C GLN A 63 27.61 -10.98 -9.67
N HIS A 64 26.73 -11.66 -8.93
CA HIS A 64 27.02 -12.91 -8.23
C HIS A 64 26.82 -14.16 -9.10
N GLN A 65 26.57 -14.02 -10.40
CA GLN A 65 26.42 -15.10 -11.38
C GLN A 65 25.31 -16.12 -11.02
N VAL A 66 24.23 -15.68 -10.37
CA VAL A 66 23.08 -16.53 -10.03
C VAL A 66 22.13 -16.66 -11.23
N PHE A 67 21.75 -15.53 -11.82
CA PHE A 67 21.02 -15.39 -13.08
C PHE A 67 21.24 -13.97 -13.64
N GLY A 68 21.05 -13.77 -14.94
CA GLY A 68 21.14 -12.46 -15.58
C GLY A 68 19.82 -11.68 -15.52
N VAL A 69 19.88 -10.36 -15.64
CA VAL A 69 18.65 -9.51 -15.62
C VAL A 69 17.65 -9.96 -16.69
N ALA A 70 18.14 -10.35 -17.88
CA ALA A 70 17.31 -10.84 -18.98
C ALA A 70 16.54 -12.15 -18.67
N ASP A 71 16.97 -12.93 -17.66
CA ASP A 71 16.28 -14.14 -17.23
C ASP A 71 14.96 -13.81 -16.51
N VAL A 72 14.87 -12.64 -15.86
CA VAL A 72 13.64 -12.16 -15.22
C VAL A 72 12.59 -11.83 -16.28
N ASP A 73 12.98 -11.15 -17.35
CA ASP A 73 12.09 -10.79 -18.46
C ASP A 73 11.57 -12.03 -19.23
N GLN A 74 12.39 -13.09 -19.27
CA GLN A 74 12.05 -14.35 -19.93
C GLN A 74 11.41 -15.36 -18.98
N PHE A 75 11.25 -15.02 -17.70
CA PHE A 75 10.69 -15.95 -16.72
C PHE A 75 9.22 -16.22 -16.98
N HIS A 76 8.91 -17.48 -17.31
CA HIS A 76 7.55 -17.97 -17.44
C HIS A 76 7.20 -18.82 -16.20
N PRO A 77 6.25 -18.37 -15.36
CA PRO A 77 5.86 -19.15 -14.18
C PRO A 77 5.18 -20.47 -14.60
N SER A 78 5.40 -21.52 -13.81
CA SER A 78 4.60 -22.75 -13.93
C SER A 78 3.16 -22.50 -13.47
N ALA A 79 2.24 -23.40 -13.85
CA ALA A 79 0.85 -23.35 -13.42
C ALA A 79 0.70 -23.28 -11.87
N GLU A 80 1.54 -24.02 -11.14
CA GLU A 80 1.59 -23.97 -9.68
C GLU A 80 1.97 -22.58 -9.14
N VAL A 81 2.99 -21.95 -9.74
CA VAL A 81 3.43 -20.60 -9.35
C VAL A 81 2.34 -19.56 -9.66
N GLU A 82 1.63 -19.71 -10.78
CA GLU A 82 0.50 -18.86 -11.14
C GLU A 82 -0.66 -18.98 -10.15
N GLU A 83 -1.01 -20.20 -9.74
CA GLU A 83 -2.06 -20.45 -8.74
C GLU A 83 -1.71 -19.77 -7.39
N ILE A 84 -0.48 -19.96 -6.91
CA ILE A 84 0.02 -19.29 -5.70
C ILE A 84 -0.07 -17.76 -5.84
N ARG A 85 0.25 -17.20 -7.01
CA ARG A 85 0.14 -15.75 -7.27
C ARG A 85 -1.32 -15.31 -7.30
N ALA A 86 -2.21 -16.09 -7.90
CA ALA A 86 -3.65 -15.81 -7.97
C ALA A 86 -4.26 -15.75 -6.57
N GLU A 87 -3.97 -16.72 -5.73
CA GLU A 87 -4.42 -16.72 -4.35
C GLU A 87 -3.90 -15.53 -3.54
N LYS A 88 -2.59 -15.23 -3.66
CA LYS A 88 -1.98 -14.08 -2.97
C LYS A 88 -2.64 -12.78 -3.40
N ARG A 89 -2.91 -12.62 -4.70
CA ARG A 89 -3.61 -11.44 -5.25
C ARG A 89 -5.04 -11.36 -4.75
N SER A 90 -5.78 -12.47 -4.75
CA SER A 90 -7.15 -12.53 -4.22
C SER A 90 -7.20 -12.11 -2.75
N ARG A 91 -6.33 -12.68 -1.90
CA ARG A 91 -6.23 -12.30 -0.48
C ARG A 91 -5.81 -10.84 -0.27
N PHE A 92 -5.01 -10.28 -1.17
CA PHE A 92 -4.63 -8.87 -1.11
C PHE A 92 -5.82 -7.96 -1.45
N ILE A 93 -6.53 -8.26 -2.54
CA ILE A 93 -7.72 -7.50 -2.97
C ILE A 93 -8.81 -7.57 -1.89
N GLN A 94 -9.12 -8.75 -1.34
CA GLN A 94 -10.12 -8.90 -0.27
C GLN A 94 -9.78 -8.03 0.95
N ARG A 95 -8.51 -7.98 1.38
CA ARG A 95 -8.09 -7.14 2.50
C ARG A 95 -8.25 -5.65 2.22
N MET A 96 -8.00 -5.22 0.98
CA MET A 96 -8.23 -3.84 0.56
C MET A 96 -9.73 -3.49 0.50
N MET A 97 -10.54 -4.39 -0.07
CA MET A 97 -11.97 -4.15 -0.29
C MET A 97 -12.80 -4.24 0.98
N ARG A 98 -12.31 -4.90 2.03
CA ARG A 98 -13.03 -5.04 3.30
C ARG A 98 -13.55 -3.72 3.89
N VAL A 99 -12.82 -2.61 3.70
CA VAL A 99 -13.27 -1.29 4.17
C VAL A 99 -14.48 -0.81 3.38
N VAL A 100 -14.44 -0.96 2.05
CA VAL A 100 -15.53 -0.58 1.15
C VAL A 100 -16.75 -1.48 1.35
N GLU A 101 -16.53 -2.78 1.56
CA GLU A 101 -17.59 -3.75 1.86
C GLU A 101 -18.30 -3.40 3.18
N ALA A 102 -17.55 -3.01 4.23
CA ALA A 102 -18.13 -2.57 5.50
C ALA A 102 -18.94 -1.27 5.36
N GLU A 103 -18.43 -0.28 4.61
CA GLU A 103 -19.19 0.95 4.31
C GLU A 103 -20.47 0.65 3.51
N LEU A 104 -20.39 -0.28 2.55
CA LEU A 104 -21.55 -0.71 1.78
C LEU A 104 -22.58 -1.45 2.63
N GLU A 105 -22.15 -2.33 3.53
CA GLU A 105 -23.03 -3.02 4.49
C GLU A 105 -23.72 -2.04 5.46
N GLU A 106 -23.05 -0.97 5.88
CA GLU A 106 -23.64 0.09 6.71
C GLU A 106 -24.71 0.88 5.92
N ILE A 107 -24.38 1.29 4.69
CA ILE A 107 -25.31 2.02 3.80
C ILE A 107 -26.52 1.17 3.41
N THR A 108 -26.32 -0.12 3.14
CA THR A 108 -27.41 -1.04 2.72
C THR A 108 -28.15 -1.66 3.91
N GLY A 109 -27.53 -1.71 5.09
CA GLY A 109 -28.11 -2.22 6.33
C GLY A 109 -29.12 -1.27 6.99
N GLU A 110 -29.06 0.03 6.68
CA GLU A 110 -30.08 1.00 7.11
C GLU A 110 -31.34 1.01 6.23
N ASP A 111 -31.28 0.46 4.99
CA ASP A 111 -32.32 0.63 3.97
C ASP A 111 -32.77 -0.66 3.24
N MET A 112 -32.59 -1.84 3.83
CA MET A 112 -33.19 -3.08 3.28
C MET A 112 -34.57 -3.37 3.91
N PRO A 113 -35.68 -3.18 3.18
CA PRO A 113 -37.01 -3.55 3.64
C PRO A 113 -37.18 -5.06 3.56
N GLN A 114 -37.45 -5.65 4.73
CA GLN A 114 -38.15 -6.92 4.96
C GLN A 114 -37.67 -8.17 4.21
N SER A 115 -37.53 -9.24 4.99
CA SER A 115 -37.19 -10.56 4.48
C SER A 115 -38.11 -10.97 3.31
N ARG A 116 -37.60 -11.72 2.32
CA ARG A 116 -38.36 -12.20 1.14
C ARG A 116 -39.70 -12.85 1.51
N GLU A 117 -39.79 -13.42 2.71
CA GLU A 117 -40.97 -14.05 3.28
C GLU A 117 -42.07 -13.05 3.70
N GLU A 118 -41.69 -11.88 4.20
CA GLU A 118 -42.62 -10.79 4.54
C GLU A 118 -43.20 -10.10 3.29
N ILE A 119 -42.40 -9.98 2.22
CA ILE A 119 -42.84 -9.45 0.91
C ILE A 119 -43.92 -10.37 0.30
N LEU A 120 -43.81 -11.69 0.49
CA LEU A 120 -44.82 -12.63 -0.02
C LEU A 120 -46.12 -12.60 0.79
N LYS A 121 -46.03 -12.28 2.09
CA LYS A 121 -47.17 -12.26 3.00
C LYS A 121 -48.05 -11.01 2.87
N SER A 122 -47.52 -9.91 2.31
CA SER A 122 -48.27 -8.68 2.05
C SER A 122 -48.97 -8.67 0.69
N LEU A 123 -48.65 -9.62 -0.19
CA LEU A 123 -49.23 -9.76 -1.54
C LEU A 123 -50.39 -10.76 -1.61
N THR A 124 -50.75 -11.39 -0.48
CA THR A 124 -51.88 -12.33 -0.35
C THR A 124 -52.92 -11.74 0.58
#